data_AF-A0A7W5JU69-F1
#
_entry.id   AF-A0A7W5JU69-F1
#
_cell.length_a   1.000
_cell.length_b   1.000
_cell.length_c   1.000
_cell.angle_alpha   90.00
_cell.angle_beta   90.00
_cell.angle_gamma   90.00
#
_symmetry.space_group_name_H-M   'P 1'
#
loop_
_entity.id
_entity.type
_entity.pdbx_description
1 polymer ?
#
loop_
_entity_poly.entity_id
_entity_poly.type
_entity_poly.pdbx_seq_one_letter_code
_entity_poly.pdbx_strand_id
1 'polypeptide(L)'
;MSRTQSTELGTVYSPDEIRAVADLAHSHGMAVHLDEARIWNAAAGLGLSFAAFTSEVGVDVLTFGGTKNGLLGTEAVVVLEPARASGLVYLRMLTMQLTSKMRWSAA
;
A
#
# COMPACT_ATOMS: atom_id res chain seq x y z
N MET A 1 6.69 4.51 9.41
CA MET A 1 6.11 5.77 8.90
C MET A 1 5.03 5.42 7.90
N SER A 2 3.85 6.05 7.97
CA SER A 2 2.72 5.78 7.07
C SER A 2 2.36 7.04 6.28
N ARG A 3 2.02 6.89 4.99
CA ARG A 3 1.54 7.97 4.10
C ARG A 3 0.37 7.50 3.24
N THR A 4 -0.47 8.43 2.77
CA THR A 4 -1.60 8.13 1.86
C THR A 4 -1.29 8.63 0.45
N GLN A 5 -1.60 7.82 -0.57
CA GLN A 5 -1.37 8.12 -1.98
C GLN A 5 -2.52 7.54 -2.84
N SER A 6 -3.17 8.31 -3.72
CA SER A 6 -3.32 9.77 -3.65
C SER A 6 -3.81 10.24 -2.29
N THR A 7 -3.45 11.47 -1.91
CA THR A 7 -3.83 12.04 -0.61
C THR A 7 -5.35 12.17 -0.49
N GLU A 8 -5.82 12.43 0.73
CA GLU A 8 -7.22 12.68 1.02
C GLU A 8 -7.76 13.92 0.29
N LEU A 9 -6.87 14.82 -0.14
CA LEU A 9 -7.18 16.02 -0.93
C LEU A 9 -7.07 15.77 -2.45
N GLY A 10 -6.81 14.54 -2.88
CA GLY A 10 -6.70 14.17 -4.29
C GLY A 10 -5.39 14.61 -4.96
N THR A 11 -4.38 15.02 -4.19
CA THR A 11 -3.04 15.26 -4.71
C THR A 11 -2.23 13.97 -4.78
N VAL A 12 -1.18 13.95 -5.59
CA VAL A 12 -0.33 12.78 -5.77
C VAL A 12 1.11 13.16 -5.44
N TYR A 13 1.76 12.38 -4.58
CA TYR A 13 3.20 12.49 -4.35
C TYR A 13 3.96 11.99 -5.59
N SER A 14 5.03 12.69 -5.95
CA SER A 14 5.99 12.20 -6.93
C SER A 14 6.80 11.01 -6.37
N PRO A 15 7.34 10.13 -7.23
CA PRO A 15 8.26 9.08 -6.82
C PRO A 15 9.42 9.57 -5.96
N ASP A 16 9.96 10.76 -6.27
CA ASP A 16 11.09 11.33 -5.54
C ASP A 16 10.72 11.80 -4.13
N GLU A 17 9.51 12.35 -3.94
CA GLU A 17 8.99 12.69 -2.61
C GLU A 17 8.78 11.44 -1.75
N ILE A 18 8.26 10.36 -2.34
CA ILE A 18 8.08 9.08 -1.64
C ILE A 18 9.45 8.51 -1.24
N ARG A 19 10.42 8.53 -2.16
CA ARG A 19 11.79 8.07 -1.89
C ARG A 19 12.44 8.86 -0.76
N ALA A 20 12.35 10.20 -0.80
CA ALA A 20 12.93 11.04 0.25
C ALA A 20 12.34 10.72 1.64
N VAL A 21 11.04 10.43 1.71
CA VAL A 21 10.39 9.99 2.94
C VAL A 21 10.85 8.60 3.36
N ALA A 22 10.98 7.67 2.41
CA ALA A 22 11.43 6.32 2.66
C ALA A 22 12.87 6.28 3.20
N ASP A 23 13.78 6.99 2.54
CA ASP A 23 15.18 7.10 2.94
C ASP A 23 15.31 7.66 4.36
N LEU A 24 14.53 8.69 4.69
CA LEU A 24 14.49 9.25 6.04
C LEU A 24 14.00 8.20 7.06
N ALA A 25 12.88 7.52 6.78
CA ALA A 25 12.35 6.50 7.68
C ALA A 25 13.34 5.35 7.89
N HIS A 26 13.98 4.87 6.82
CA HIS A 26 14.96 3.80 6.86
C HIS A 26 16.23 4.21 7.62
N SER A 27 16.66 5.47 7.52
CA SER A 27 17.79 6.00 8.31
C SER A 27 17.55 5.91 9.83
N HIS A 28 16.27 5.88 10.24
CA HIS A 28 15.84 5.69 11.62
C HIS A 28 15.40 4.24 11.93
N GLY A 29 15.63 3.30 11.02
CA GLY A 29 15.24 1.89 11.17
C GLY A 29 13.73 1.65 11.10
N MET A 30 12.92 2.64 10.70
CA MET A 30 11.47 2.54 10.62
C MET A 30 11.04 1.90 9.30
N ALA A 31 10.02 1.04 9.33
CA ALA A 31 9.37 0.57 8.10
C ALA A 31 8.46 1.66 7.50
N VAL A 32 8.26 1.62 6.18
CA VAL A 32 7.43 2.54 5.39
C VAL A 32 6.19 1.81 4.91
N HIS A 33 5.03 2.34 5.28
CA HIS A 33 3.74 1.91 4.79
C HIS A 33 3.13 2.98 3.87
N LEU A 34 2.56 2.55 2.75
CA LEU A 34 1.79 3.42 1.85
C LEU A 34 0.32 2.97 1.80
N ASP A 35 -0.58 3.83 2.29
CA ASP A 35 -2.03 3.68 2.16
C ASP A 35 -2.44 4.08 0.74
N GLU A 36 -2.77 3.08 -0.04
CA GLU A 36 -2.96 3.14 -1.49
C GLU A 36 -4.43 2.88 -1.86
N ALA A 37 -5.35 3.39 -1.04
CA ALA A 37 -6.80 3.27 -1.24
C ALA A 37 -7.29 3.78 -2.62
N ARG A 38 -6.47 4.58 -3.32
CA ARG A 38 -6.75 5.13 -4.66
C ARG A 38 -5.55 4.96 -5.60
N ILE A 39 -4.80 3.87 -5.47
CA ILE A 39 -3.59 3.60 -6.27
C ILE A 39 -3.81 3.71 -7.78
N TRP A 40 -4.99 3.32 -8.24
CA TRP A 40 -5.41 3.41 -9.65
C TRP A 40 -5.43 4.84 -10.15
N ASN A 41 -5.92 5.77 -9.32
CA ASN A 41 -5.96 7.20 -9.64
C ASN A 41 -4.55 7.79 -9.63
N ALA A 42 -3.69 7.38 -8.69
CA ALA A 42 -2.29 7.81 -8.66
C ALA A 42 -1.54 7.35 -9.91
N ALA A 43 -1.67 6.09 -10.30
CA ALA A 43 -1.09 5.55 -11.53
C ALA A 43 -1.60 6.27 -12.78
N ALA A 44 -2.92 6.49 -12.88
CA ALA A 44 -3.51 7.21 -14.00
C ALA A 44 -3.07 8.68 -14.07
N GLY A 45 -2.95 9.35 -12.91
CA GLY A 45 -2.54 10.76 -12.82
C GLY A 45 -1.05 10.97 -13.10
N LEU A 46 -0.19 10.03 -12.68
CA LEU A 46 1.25 10.09 -12.91
C LEU A 46 1.66 9.53 -14.29
N GLY A 47 0.83 8.66 -14.89
CA GLY A 47 1.19 7.93 -16.11
C GLY A 47 2.31 6.91 -15.90
N LEU A 48 2.43 6.36 -14.69
CA LEU A 48 3.50 5.46 -14.27
C LEU A 48 2.97 4.06 -13.93
N SER A 49 3.87 3.07 -13.94
CA SER A 49 3.59 1.75 -13.37
C SER A 49 3.46 1.85 -11.85
N PHE A 50 2.77 0.89 -11.23
CA PHE A 50 2.68 0.83 -9.75
C PHE A 50 4.06 0.73 -9.10
N ALA A 51 4.98 -0.05 -9.67
CA ALA A 51 6.31 -0.25 -9.12
C ALA A 51 7.08 1.07 -8.98
N ALA A 52 6.96 1.96 -9.97
CA ALA A 52 7.68 3.23 -10.05
C ALA A 52 7.40 4.19 -8.89
N PHE A 53 6.25 4.06 -8.22
CA PHE A 53 5.91 4.88 -7.04
C PHE A 53 5.62 4.04 -5.79
N THR A 54 5.94 2.74 -5.80
CA THR A 54 5.83 1.85 -4.63
C THR A 54 7.16 1.14 -4.34
N SER A 55 7.39 -0.04 -4.91
CA SER A 55 8.57 -0.87 -4.62
C SER A 55 9.89 -0.22 -5.01
N GLU A 56 9.93 0.56 -6.11
CA GLU A 56 11.17 1.19 -6.60
C GLU A 56 11.55 2.46 -5.80
N VAL A 57 10.71 2.89 -4.87
CA VAL A 57 10.90 4.09 -4.04
C VAL A 57 10.93 3.78 -2.55
N GLY A 58 11.16 2.53 -2.18
CA GLY A 58 11.44 2.13 -0.78
C GLY A 58 10.19 1.91 0.09
N VAL A 59 9.02 1.67 -0.50
CA VAL A 59 7.84 1.23 0.27
C VAL A 59 8.01 -0.22 0.72
N ASP A 60 7.83 -0.48 2.01
CA ASP A 60 8.00 -1.82 2.58
C ASP A 60 6.70 -2.64 2.58
N VAL A 61 5.56 -1.96 2.81
CA VAL A 61 4.21 -2.56 2.82
C VAL A 61 3.23 -1.55 2.23
N LEU A 62 2.26 -1.99 1.44
CA LEU A 62 1.18 -1.10 0.97
C LEU A 62 -0.21 -1.71 1.14
N THR A 63 -1.20 -0.84 1.33
CA THR A 63 -2.62 -1.19 1.30
C THR A 63 -3.16 -0.93 -0.10
N PHE A 64 -3.23 -1.96 -0.93
CA PHE A 64 -3.67 -1.87 -2.32
C PHE A 64 -5.20 -1.78 -2.43
N GLY A 65 -5.64 -0.57 -2.77
CA GLY A 65 -7.02 -0.10 -2.85
C GLY A 65 -7.91 -0.80 -3.87
N GLY A 66 -8.76 -1.75 -3.52
CA GLY A 66 -9.65 -2.43 -4.46
C GLY A 66 -11.08 -1.88 -4.48
N THR A 67 -11.66 -1.64 -3.30
CA THR A 67 -13.09 -1.30 -3.16
C THR A 67 -13.45 -0.02 -3.89
N LYS A 68 -12.59 1.00 -3.80
CA LYS A 68 -12.81 2.30 -4.45
C LYS A 68 -12.65 2.25 -5.97
N ASN A 69 -12.15 1.13 -6.51
CA ASN A 69 -12.03 0.88 -7.94
C ASN A 69 -12.99 -0.22 -8.42
N GLY A 70 -14.07 -0.48 -7.67
CA GLY A 70 -15.18 -1.34 -8.10
C GLY A 70 -15.14 -2.78 -7.57
N LEU A 71 -14.13 -3.17 -6.77
CA LEU A 71 -14.15 -4.46 -6.10
C LEU A 71 -15.15 -4.48 -4.93
N LEU A 72 -15.61 -5.68 -4.57
CA LEU A 72 -16.70 -5.86 -3.62
C LEU A 72 -16.18 -5.93 -2.17
N GLY A 73 -15.75 -4.78 -1.65
CA GLY A 73 -15.24 -4.66 -0.27
C GLY A 73 -13.90 -5.37 -0.07
N THR A 74 -13.05 -5.35 -1.08
CA THR A 74 -11.76 -6.04 -1.10
C THR A 74 -10.62 -5.04 -1.13
N GLU A 75 -9.67 -5.24 -0.23
CA GLU A 75 -8.38 -4.56 -0.18
C GLU A 75 -7.29 -5.64 -0.07
N ALA A 76 -6.08 -5.37 -0.56
CA ALA A 76 -4.95 -6.28 -0.41
C ALA A 76 -3.80 -5.61 0.35
N VAL A 77 -3.30 -6.25 1.40
CA VAL A 77 -2.04 -5.83 2.01
C VAL A 77 -0.91 -6.51 1.26
N VAL A 78 -0.10 -5.74 0.54
CA VAL A 78 1.05 -6.23 -0.23
C VAL A 78 2.31 -5.96 0.58
N VAL A 79 3.02 -7.03 0.93
CA VAL A 79 4.29 -6.96 1.63
C VAL A 79 5.41 -7.02 0.59
N LEU A 80 6.14 -5.91 0.44
CA LEU A 80 7.26 -5.79 -0.49
C LEU A 80 8.59 -6.16 0.18
N GLU A 81 8.72 -5.91 1.48
CA GLU A 81 9.85 -6.35 2.31
C GLU A 81 9.38 -7.31 3.42
N PRO A 82 9.43 -8.64 3.19
CA PRO A 82 8.91 -9.64 4.13
C PRO A 82 9.55 -9.59 5.53
N ALA A 83 10.83 -9.22 5.64
CA ALA A 83 11.50 -9.17 6.94
C ALA A 83 10.90 -8.09 7.86
N ARG A 84 10.24 -7.07 7.30
CA ARG A 84 9.60 -5.98 8.06
C ARG A 84 8.14 -6.25 8.45
N ALA A 85 7.55 -7.37 8.01
CA ALA A 85 6.12 -7.67 8.22
C ALA A 85 5.81 -9.13 8.65
N SER A 86 6.73 -9.75 9.43
CA SER A 86 6.66 -11.17 9.80
C SER A 86 5.40 -11.61 10.59
N GLY A 87 4.68 -10.67 11.23
CA GLY A 87 3.48 -10.97 12.02
C GLY A 87 2.15 -10.95 11.25
N LEU A 88 2.14 -10.51 9.99
CA LEU A 88 0.90 -10.13 9.30
C LEU A 88 -0.10 -11.29 9.13
N VAL A 89 0.38 -12.50 8.85
CA VAL A 89 -0.47 -13.69 8.68
C VAL A 89 -1.23 -14.03 9.98
N TYR A 90 -0.57 -13.90 11.12
CA TYR A 90 -1.20 -14.12 12.42
C TYR A 90 -2.14 -12.97 12.79
N LEU A 91 -1.75 -11.73 12.50
CA LEU A 91 -2.59 -10.55 12.73
C LEU A 91 -3.91 -10.64 11.97
N ARG A 92 -3.90 -11.09 10.69
CA ARG A 92 -5.11 -11.26 9.90
C ARG A 92 -6.15 -12.16 10.58
N MET A 93 -5.69 -13.27 11.16
CA MET A 93 -6.55 -14.19 11.91
C MET A 93 -7.03 -13.54 13.22
N LEU A 94 -6.10 -12.96 13.99
CA LEU A 94 -6.37 -12.35 15.28
C LEU A 94 -7.38 -11.19 15.18
N THR A 95 -7.30 -10.38 14.13
CA THR A 95 -8.19 -9.25 13.89
C THR A 95 -9.44 -9.62 13.09
N MET A 96 -9.69 -10.91 12.86
CA MET A 96 -10.87 -11.42 12.15
C MET A 96 -11.04 -10.84 10.74
N GLN A 97 -9.94 -10.55 10.03
CA GLN A 97 -9.95 -10.10 8.64
C GLN A 97 -10.11 -11.28 7.66
N LEU A 98 -11.12 -12.10 7.92
CA LEU A 98 -11.46 -13.33 7.22
C LEU A 98 -12.88 -13.21 6.67
N THR A 99 -13.02 -13.01 5.36
CA THR A 99 -14.33 -12.89 4.73
C THR A 99 -14.98 -14.27 4.57
N SER A 100 -16.25 -14.44 4.96
CA SER A 100 -16.95 -15.74 4.95
C SER A 100 -17.05 -16.39 3.56
N LYS A 101 -16.88 -15.61 2.49
CA LYS A 101 -16.86 -16.07 1.10
C LYS A 101 -15.62 -15.55 0.36
N MET A 102 -14.43 -15.85 0.89
CA MET A 102 -13.13 -15.37 0.37
C MET A 102 -12.95 -15.51 -1.15
N ARG A 103 -13.59 -16.49 -1.81
CA ARG A 103 -13.55 -16.64 -3.27
C ARG A 103 -13.98 -15.40 -4.06
N TRP A 104 -14.86 -14.56 -3.51
CA TRP A 104 -15.27 -13.31 -4.16
C TRP A 104 -14.29 -12.16 -3.91
N SER A 105 -13.50 -12.27 -2.84
CA SER A 105 -12.45 -11.31 -2.50
C SER A 105 -11.11 -11.65 -3.16
N ALA A 106 -10.92 -12.90 -3.59
CA ALA A 106 -9.70 -13.37 -4.26
C ALA A 106 -9.79 -13.36 -5.80
N ALA A 107 -10.97 -13.03 -6.35
CA ALA A 107 -11.26 -13.03 -7.78
C ALA A 107 -10.87 -11.71 -8.45
#